data_AF-A0A0B1SNL7-F1
#
_entry.id   AF-A0A0B1SNL7-F1
#
_cell.length_a   1.000
_cell.length_b   1.000
_cell.length_c   1.000
_cell.angle_alpha   90.00
_cell.angle_beta   90.00
_cell.angle_gamma   90.00
#
_symmetry.space_group_name_H-M   'P 1'
#
loop_
_entity.id
_entity.type
_entity.pdbx_description
1 polymer ?
#
loop_
_entity_poly.entity_id
_entity_poly.type
_entity_poly.pdbx_seq_one_letter_code
_entity_poly.pdbx_strand_id
1 'polypeptide(L)'
;MERWPEVETCVECSAKTMKNVSEIFFYAQKAVVHPTRPLYDADEKRLTDKTRKALIRVFKICDRDNDGYLNDSELNEFQKLCFGIPLTSAAIEDVKRAVSDGCPDGIVDGALSLPGFLYLNLLFIERGRHETTWTVLRKFGYESNLKLGEDYLYPRIHVPVGCSTELSPEGIQFLSALFEKHDEDKDQCLSPCELANLFSVCPTAALSREILSAVETNQRGWITYAGYMAYWNMTTLINVSQTMEQLAYLGFAVGRSTQTRAGSVADAIKITRERKIDLNERGTSRRVFQCLVVGAKDTGKSVFMQSLVGRGLLDAMHTGRRHYPYVINRVKVKEEYKYLLLREVDVLQPQDVLSSAETAADVVAFLYDVSNPDSFAFCATIYQKYFYRTRTPCVIIATKVEREEVEQRWEVTPEEFCRQHELPRPIKFTDAQVGLTA
;
A
#
# COMPACT_ATOMS: atom_id res chain seq x y z
N MET A 1 -21.43 22.33 38.33
CA MET A 1 -20.54 21.61 37.40
C MET A 1 -19.24 21.18 38.08
N GLU A 2 -18.64 21.95 39.00
CA GLU A 2 -17.42 21.53 39.72
C GLU A 2 -17.52 20.21 40.50
N ARG A 3 -18.74 19.78 40.86
CA ARG A 3 -19.00 18.52 41.57
C ARG A 3 -19.30 17.32 40.65
N TRP A 4 -19.57 17.56 39.36
CA TRP A 4 -20.00 16.54 38.40
C TRP A 4 -19.32 16.83 37.04
N PRO A 5 -18.06 16.38 36.84
CA PRO A 5 -17.29 16.65 35.62
C PRO A 5 -17.93 16.05 34.34
N GLU A 6 -18.83 15.09 34.49
CA GLU A 6 -19.63 14.51 33.39
C GLU A 6 -20.73 15.45 32.87
N VAL A 7 -21.05 16.53 33.59
CA VAL A 7 -22.10 17.48 33.20
C VAL A 7 -21.49 18.58 32.33
N GLU A 8 -21.64 18.45 31.02
CA GLU A 8 -21.09 19.41 30.04
C GLU A 8 -21.88 20.72 29.93
N THR A 9 -23.21 20.69 30.11
CA THR A 9 -24.06 21.88 29.92
C THR A 9 -25.32 21.76 30.77
N CYS A 10 -25.71 22.85 31.43
CA CYS A 10 -26.98 22.99 32.14
C CYS A 10 -27.83 24.05 31.44
N VAL A 11 -29.03 23.67 30.98
CA VAL A 11 -29.98 24.59 30.33
C VAL A 11 -31.23 24.70 31.20
N GLU A 12 -31.54 25.91 31.65
CA GLU A 12 -32.81 26.19 32.30
C GLU A 12 -33.91 26.32 31.23
N CYS A 13 -34.95 25.49 31.28
CA CYS A 13 -35.99 25.43 30.26
C CYS A 13 -37.40 25.35 30.84
N SER A 14 -38.40 25.67 30.02
CA SER A 14 -39.81 25.44 30.34
C SER A 14 -40.60 25.16 29.08
N ALA A 15 -41.12 23.94 28.95
CA ALA A 15 -42.01 23.55 27.85
C ALA A 15 -43.34 24.32 27.89
N LYS A 16 -43.81 24.73 29.08
CA LYS A 16 -45.06 25.50 29.25
C LYS A 16 -44.94 26.93 28.71
N THR A 17 -43.77 27.55 28.86
CA THR A 17 -43.51 28.93 28.42
C THR A 17 -42.64 29.00 27.17
N MET A 18 -42.33 27.84 26.55
CA MET A 18 -41.40 27.71 25.42
C MET A 18 -39.99 28.30 25.67
N LYS A 19 -39.55 28.40 26.93
CA LYS A 19 -38.24 28.94 27.29
C LYS A 19 -37.15 27.89 27.00
N ASN A 20 -36.15 28.26 26.18
CA ASN A 20 -34.94 27.50 25.86
C ASN A 20 -35.16 26.07 25.34
N VAL A 21 -36.33 25.78 24.76
CA VAL A 21 -36.66 24.45 24.23
C VAL A 21 -35.76 24.11 23.04
N SER A 22 -35.55 25.03 22.11
CA SER A 22 -34.65 24.86 20.96
C SER A 22 -33.20 24.64 21.38
N GLU A 23 -32.76 25.35 22.42
CA GLU A 23 -31.41 25.25 22.97
C GLU A 23 -31.14 23.86 23.58
N ILE A 24 -32.13 23.26 24.26
CA ILE A 24 -32.03 21.86 24.72
C ILE A 24 -31.81 20.91 23.55
N PHE A 25 -32.62 21.00 22.50
CA PHE A 25 -32.45 20.12 21.34
C PHE A 25 -31.10 20.32 20.66
N PHE A 26 -30.65 21.57 20.55
CA PHE A 26 -29.33 21.90 20.02
C PHE A 26 -28.21 21.25 20.83
N TYR A 27 -28.18 21.43 22.16
CA TYR A 27 -27.13 20.83 23.00
C TYR A 27 -27.24 19.30 23.07
N ALA A 28 -28.45 18.74 23.08
CA ALA A 28 -28.65 17.29 23.05
C ALA A 28 -28.12 16.69 21.74
N GLN A 29 -28.41 17.32 20.59
CA GLN A 29 -27.86 16.91 19.30
C GLN A 29 -26.34 17.05 19.30
N LYS A 30 -25.81 18.18 19.78
CA LYS A 30 -24.37 18.44 19.84
C LYS A 30 -23.64 17.41 20.68
N ALA A 31 -24.17 17.01 21.84
CA ALA A 31 -23.54 16.02 22.72
C ALA A 31 -23.47 14.62 22.08
N VAL A 32 -24.43 14.27 21.21
CA VAL A 32 -24.43 12.99 20.48
C VAL A 32 -23.54 13.06 19.24
N VAL A 33 -23.64 14.14 18.47
CA VAL A 33 -22.91 14.29 17.23
C VAL A 33 -21.44 14.56 17.51
N HIS A 34 -21.09 15.42 18.46
CA HIS A 34 -19.72 15.86 18.75
C HIS A 34 -19.32 15.58 20.21
N PRO A 35 -19.24 14.31 20.64
CA PRO A 35 -19.01 13.97 22.04
C PRO A 35 -17.64 14.47 22.52
N THR A 36 -17.55 15.10 23.68
CA THR A 36 -16.27 15.64 24.20
C THR A 36 -15.40 14.55 24.82
N ARG A 37 -16.02 13.58 25.51
CA ARG A 37 -15.33 12.54 26.29
C ARG A 37 -14.30 11.69 25.52
N PRO A 38 -14.52 11.31 24.24
CA PRO A 38 -13.47 10.64 23.47
C PRO A 38 -12.26 11.52 23.20
N LEU A 39 -12.46 12.84 23.10
CA LEU A 39 -11.43 13.80 22.73
C LEU A 39 -10.52 14.18 23.89
N TYR A 40 -11.11 14.40 25.06
CA TYR A 40 -10.48 15.09 26.18
C TYR A 40 -10.70 14.36 27.50
N ASP A 41 -9.61 14.24 28.26
CA ASP A 41 -9.59 13.77 29.62
C ASP A 41 -9.71 14.97 30.56
N ALA A 42 -10.86 15.08 31.24
CA ALA A 42 -11.15 16.19 32.13
C ALA A 42 -10.36 16.15 33.44
N ASP A 43 -9.94 14.97 33.88
CA ASP A 43 -9.19 14.78 35.12
C ASP A 43 -7.72 15.18 34.91
N GLU A 44 -7.13 14.72 33.80
CA GLU A 44 -5.74 15.00 33.45
C GLU A 44 -5.56 16.30 32.63
N LYS A 45 -6.67 16.97 32.28
CA LYS A 45 -6.73 18.19 31.46
C LYS A 45 -5.91 18.10 30.18
N ARG A 46 -6.06 17.01 29.44
CA ARG A 46 -5.32 16.77 28.21
C ARG A 46 -6.14 16.03 27.16
N LEU A 47 -5.66 16.05 25.93
CA LEU A 47 -6.17 15.18 24.88
C LEU A 47 -5.95 13.70 25.25
N THR A 48 -6.95 12.87 24.97
CA THR A 48 -6.79 11.41 25.10
C THR A 48 -5.72 10.89 24.14
N ASP A 49 -5.13 9.74 24.44
CA ASP A 49 -4.07 9.18 23.60
C ASP A 49 -4.57 8.80 22.19
N LYS A 50 -5.84 8.39 22.08
CA LYS A 50 -6.49 8.12 20.79
C LYS A 50 -6.59 9.39 19.95
N THR A 51 -7.00 10.50 20.55
CA THR A 51 -7.10 11.80 19.87
C THR A 51 -5.74 12.33 19.48
N ARG A 52 -4.73 12.25 20.36
CA ARG A 52 -3.35 12.59 20.03
C ARG A 52 -2.87 11.78 18.83
N LYS A 53 -3.01 10.46 18.85
CA LYS A 53 -2.62 9.59 17.74
C LYS A 53 -3.33 9.98 16.44
N ALA A 54 -4.63 10.28 16.51
CA ALA A 54 -5.41 10.67 15.35
C ALA A 54 -4.94 12.00 14.75
N LEU A 55 -4.72 13.02 15.60
CA LEU A 55 -4.24 14.34 15.20
C LEU A 55 -2.78 14.32 14.72
N ILE A 56 -1.91 13.47 15.27
CA ILE A 56 -0.55 13.27 14.75
C ILE A 56 -0.60 12.78 13.29
N ARG A 57 -1.49 11.84 12.97
CA ARG A 57 -1.70 11.41 11.58
C ARG A 57 -2.20 12.57 10.70
N VAL A 58 -3.16 13.35 11.18
CA VAL A 58 -3.65 14.54 10.45
C VAL A 58 -2.50 15.49 10.14
N PHE A 59 -1.69 15.83 11.15
CA PHE A 59 -0.53 16.70 11.01
C PHE A 59 0.43 16.19 9.94
N LYS A 60 0.85 14.91 10.01
CA LYS A 60 1.78 14.31 9.05
C LYS A 60 1.26 14.25 7.61
N ILE A 61 -0.06 14.20 7.41
CA ILE A 61 -0.68 14.26 6.08
C ILE A 61 -0.70 15.71 5.55
N CYS A 62 -0.83 16.69 6.45
CA CYS A 62 -0.89 18.11 6.10
C CYS A 62 0.47 18.77 5.90
N ASP A 63 1.49 18.29 6.61
CA ASP A 63 2.90 18.61 6.37
C ASP A 63 3.26 18.04 4.99
N ARG A 64 3.43 18.90 3.98
CA ARG A 64 3.58 18.50 2.58
C ARG A 64 5.03 18.35 2.17
N ASP A 65 5.90 19.15 2.75
CA ASP A 65 7.34 19.11 2.51
C ASP A 65 8.11 18.20 3.49
N ASN A 66 7.41 17.60 4.47
CA ASN A 66 7.95 16.67 5.47
C ASN A 66 9.04 17.32 6.35
N ASP A 67 8.98 18.65 6.55
CA ASP A 67 9.93 19.37 7.39
C ASP A 67 9.61 19.27 8.90
N GLY A 68 8.46 18.68 9.24
CA GLY A 68 7.99 18.49 10.61
C GLY A 68 7.19 19.68 11.17
N TYR A 69 6.89 20.68 10.36
CA TYR A 69 6.14 21.88 10.71
C TYR A 69 4.97 22.09 9.73
N LEU A 70 4.08 23.03 10.05
CA LEU A 70 3.07 23.54 9.13
C LEU A 70 3.33 25.01 8.91
N ASN A 71 3.88 25.34 7.75
CA ASN A 71 4.07 26.73 7.35
C ASN A 71 2.72 27.40 6.99
N ASP A 72 2.73 28.71 6.71
CA ASP A 72 1.50 29.47 6.43
C ASP A 72 0.71 28.93 5.24
N SER A 73 1.40 28.40 4.23
CA SER A 73 0.77 27.81 3.05
C SER A 73 0.04 26.53 3.43
N GLU A 74 0.71 25.62 4.12
CA GLU A 74 0.15 24.34 4.56
C GLU A 74 -0.99 24.52 5.56
N LEU A 75 -0.84 25.47 6.50
CA LEU A 75 -1.89 25.80 7.46
C LEU A 75 -3.13 26.34 6.76
N ASN A 76 -2.95 27.18 5.74
CA ASN A 76 -4.06 27.70 4.94
C ASN A 76 -4.71 26.60 4.08
N GLU A 77 -3.93 25.68 3.52
CA GLU A 77 -4.45 24.53 2.79
C GLU A 77 -5.21 23.55 3.68
N PHE A 78 -4.69 23.27 4.88
CA PHE A 78 -5.38 22.53 5.93
C PHE A 78 -6.72 23.17 6.27
N GLN A 79 -6.75 24.50 6.45
CA GLN A 79 -7.98 25.23 6.71
C GLN A 79 -8.98 25.08 5.55
N LYS A 80 -8.55 25.32 4.31
CA LYS A 80 -9.42 25.17 3.12
C LYS A 80 -9.97 23.76 3.00
N LEU A 81 -9.14 22.75 3.27
CA LEU A 81 -9.52 21.35 3.21
C LEU A 81 -10.61 21.00 4.24
N CYS A 82 -10.43 21.43 5.49
CA CYS A 82 -11.32 21.08 6.59
C CYS A 82 -12.59 21.94 6.64
N PHE A 83 -12.48 23.23 6.34
CA PHE A 83 -13.54 24.23 6.58
C PHE A 83 -14.00 24.97 5.33
N GLY A 84 -13.36 24.74 4.17
CA GLY A 84 -13.76 25.31 2.88
C GLY A 84 -13.38 26.78 2.66
N ILE A 85 -12.84 27.45 3.68
CA ILE A 85 -12.55 28.90 3.66
C ILE A 85 -11.08 29.12 4.07
N PRO A 86 -10.28 29.91 3.33
CA PRO A 86 -8.91 30.23 3.72
C PRO A 86 -8.84 31.08 4.99
N LEU A 87 -7.71 31.02 5.68
CA LEU A 87 -7.37 32.01 6.71
C LEU A 87 -6.80 33.28 6.04
N THR A 88 -7.10 34.43 6.63
CA THR A 88 -6.38 35.68 6.34
C THR A 88 -5.05 35.67 7.06
N SER A 89 -4.06 36.43 6.59
CA SER A 89 -2.75 36.54 7.26
C SER A 89 -2.89 37.00 8.73
N ALA A 90 -3.82 37.91 9.02
CA ALA A 90 -4.10 38.33 10.39
C ALA A 90 -4.64 37.17 11.26
N ALA A 91 -5.54 36.35 10.71
CA ALA A 91 -6.08 35.19 11.43
C ALA A 91 -5.02 34.10 11.68
N ILE A 92 -4.08 33.91 10.74
CA ILE A 92 -2.93 33.02 10.93
C ILE A 92 -2.08 33.50 12.10
N GLU A 93 -1.73 34.80 12.12
CA GLU A 93 -0.94 35.38 13.21
C GLU A 93 -1.65 35.30 14.57
N ASP A 94 -2.98 35.48 14.61
CA ASP A 94 -3.75 35.31 15.84
C ASP A 94 -3.77 33.86 16.33
N VAL A 95 -3.82 32.87 15.42
CA VAL A 95 -3.68 31.45 15.75
C VAL A 95 -2.29 31.19 16.34
N LYS A 96 -1.22 31.66 15.68
CA LYS A 96 0.15 31.48 16.16
C LYS A 96 0.35 32.10 17.54
N ARG A 97 -0.13 33.33 17.75
CA ARG A 97 -0.06 34.02 19.05
C ARG A 97 -0.77 33.21 20.13
N ALA A 98 -1.99 32.73 19.86
CA ALA A 98 -2.74 31.92 20.81
C ALA A 98 -2.02 30.59 21.18
N VAL A 99 -1.26 30.03 20.24
CA VAL A 99 -0.42 28.84 20.51
C VAL A 99 0.81 29.22 21.32
N SER A 100 1.55 30.27 20.93
CA SER A 100 2.75 30.74 21.64
C SER A 100 2.47 31.12 23.11
N ASP A 101 1.29 31.66 23.40
CA ASP A 101 0.89 32.08 24.75
C ASP A 101 0.80 30.90 25.74
N GLY A 102 0.57 29.66 25.27
CA GLY A 102 0.42 28.49 26.14
C GLY A 102 1.25 27.26 25.78
N CYS A 103 2.00 27.31 24.67
CA CYS A 103 2.92 26.27 24.25
C CYS A 103 4.20 26.93 23.72
N PRO A 104 5.26 27.05 24.54
CA PRO A 104 6.51 27.73 24.16
C PRO A 104 7.15 27.15 22.89
N ASP A 105 7.12 25.83 22.74
CA ASP A 105 7.67 25.10 21.58
C ASP A 105 6.63 24.89 20.46
N GLY A 106 5.49 25.58 20.55
CA GLY A 106 4.35 25.42 19.65
C GLY A 106 4.56 26.08 18.29
N ILE A 107 5.39 27.11 18.22
CA ILE A 107 5.76 27.83 16.99
C ILE A 107 7.28 27.85 16.89
N VAL A 108 7.82 27.37 15.76
CA VAL A 108 9.26 27.35 15.48
C VAL A 108 9.47 28.01 14.12
N ASP A 109 10.36 29.01 14.06
CA ASP A 109 10.65 29.79 12.85
C ASP A 109 9.40 30.31 12.10
N GLY A 110 8.35 30.65 12.86
CA GLY A 110 7.09 31.15 12.33
C GLY A 110 6.15 30.08 11.78
N ALA A 111 6.50 28.79 11.86
CA ALA A 111 5.68 27.65 11.47
C ALA A 111 5.11 26.91 12.69
N LEU A 112 3.98 26.24 12.52
CA LEU A 112 3.29 25.52 13.59
C LEU A 112 3.91 24.12 13.78
N SER A 113 4.43 23.84 14.97
CA SER A 113 5.00 22.52 15.29
C SER A 113 3.90 21.50 15.63
N LEU A 114 4.26 20.21 15.64
CA LEU A 114 3.33 19.15 16.09
C LEU A 114 2.80 19.39 17.52
N PRO A 115 3.64 19.70 18.53
CA PRO A 115 3.15 20.13 19.85
C PRO A 115 2.17 21.30 19.78
N GLY A 116 2.47 22.32 18.97
CA GLY A 116 1.59 23.47 18.77
C GLY A 116 0.24 23.09 18.16
N PHE A 117 0.23 22.20 17.17
CA PHE A 117 -0.99 21.70 16.53
C PHE A 117 -1.88 20.90 17.50
N LEU A 118 -1.27 20.08 18.36
CA LEU A 118 -1.99 19.37 19.43
C LEU A 118 -2.55 20.36 20.47
N TYR A 119 -1.75 21.35 20.88
CA TYR A 119 -2.18 22.38 21.82
C TYR A 119 -3.32 23.24 21.26
N LEU A 120 -3.28 23.60 19.97
CA LEU A 120 -4.37 24.33 19.30
C LEU A 120 -5.70 23.57 19.37
N ASN A 121 -5.67 22.25 19.16
CA ASN A 121 -6.88 21.42 19.28
C ASN A 121 -7.36 21.30 20.74
N LEU A 122 -6.43 21.21 21.70
CA LEU A 122 -6.77 21.27 23.12
C LEU A 122 -7.47 22.58 23.49
N LEU A 123 -6.93 23.71 23.02
CA LEU A 123 -7.49 25.05 23.23
C LEU A 123 -8.92 25.17 22.68
N PHE A 124 -9.21 24.60 21.51
CA PHE A 124 -10.57 24.56 20.97
C PHE A 124 -11.52 23.81 21.90
N ILE A 125 -11.11 22.67 22.44
CA ILE A 125 -11.95 21.87 23.33
C ILE A 125 -12.20 22.60 24.65
N GLU A 126 -11.15 23.15 25.28
CA GLU A 126 -11.27 23.90 26.55
C GLU A 126 -12.16 25.13 26.42
N ARG A 127 -12.19 25.76 25.23
CA ARG A 127 -13.09 26.89 24.92
C ARG A 127 -14.50 26.47 24.50
N GLY A 128 -14.86 25.19 24.64
CA GLY A 128 -16.19 24.67 24.28
C GLY A 128 -16.45 24.51 22.78
N ARG A 129 -15.39 24.60 21.95
CA ARG A 129 -15.42 24.51 20.48
C ARG A 129 -14.90 23.16 19.97
N HIS A 130 -15.15 22.07 20.71
CA HIS A 130 -14.73 20.71 20.34
C HIS A 130 -15.28 20.23 18.97
N GLU A 131 -16.37 20.84 18.48
CA GLU A 131 -16.88 20.63 17.12
C GLU A 131 -15.81 20.88 16.05
N THR A 132 -14.95 21.89 16.23
CA THR A 132 -13.85 22.20 15.30
C THR A 132 -12.90 21.01 15.16
N THR A 133 -12.50 20.40 16.28
CA THR A 133 -11.65 19.20 16.29
C THR A 133 -12.36 18.00 15.65
N TRP A 134 -13.65 17.81 15.93
CA TRP A 134 -14.43 16.75 15.27
C TRP A 134 -14.55 16.93 13.76
N THR A 135 -14.72 18.16 13.28
CA THR A 135 -14.75 18.47 11.84
C THR A 135 -13.44 18.06 11.15
N VAL A 136 -12.31 18.38 11.77
CA VAL A 136 -10.99 17.93 11.31
C VAL A 136 -10.93 16.40 11.29
N LEU A 137 -11.22 15.74 12.41
CA LEU A 137 -11.14 14.28 12.50
C LEU A 137 -12.01 13.57 11.45
N ARG A 138 -13.26 14.01 11.25
CA ARG A 138 -14.15 13.43 10.24
C ARG A 138 -13.68 13.66 8.82
N LYS A 139 -13.10 14.83 8.52
CA LYS A 139 -12.51 15.10 7.20
C LYS A 139 -11.40 14.09 6.85
N PHE A 140 -10.72 13.56 7.87
CA PHE A 140 -9.65 12.56 7.74
C PHE A 140 -10.12 11.11 7.96
N GLY A 141 -11.43 10.88 7.95
CA GLY A 141 -12.04 9.55 7.97
C GLY A 141 -12.33 8.97 9.36
N TYR A 142 -12.09 9.74 10.44
CA TYR A 142 -12.35 9.26 11.80
C TYR A 142 -13.83 9.34 12.18
N GLU A 143 -14.30 8.28 12.84
CA GLU A 143 -15.63 8.21 13.44
C GLU A 143 -15.61 8.58 14.92
N SER A 144 -16.78 8.60 15.57
CA SER A 144 -16.93 8.96 16.99
C SER A 144 -16.14 8.06 17.96
N ASN A 145 -15.71 6.88 17.51
CA ASN A 145 -14.86 5.95 18.27
C ASN A 145 -13.35 6.22 18.10
N LEU A 146 -12.98 7.24 17.32
CA LEU A 146 -11.60 7.61 16.95
C LEU A 146 -10.85 6.52 16.17
N LYS A 147 -11.58 5.68 15.44
CA LYS A 147 -11.06 4.78 14.42
C LYS A 147 -11.45 5.30 13.04
N LEU A 148 -10.67 4.94 12.04
CA LEU A 148 -11.06 5.19 10.66
C LEU A 148 -12.25 4.31 10.31
N GLY A 149 -13.26 4.88 9.65
CA GLY A 149 -14.46 4.17 9.26
C GLY A 149 -14.17 3.05 8.25
N GLU A 150 -14.95 1.98 8.31
CA GLU A 150 -14.75 0.83 7.40
C GLU A 150 -14.92 1.23 5.94
N ASP A 151 -15.92 2.07 5.62
CA ASP A 151 -16.15 2.56 4.25
C ASP A 151 -15.02 3.51 3.76
N TYR A 152 -14.28 4.13 4.67
CA TYR A 152 -13.10 4.95 4.35
C TYR A 152 -11.89 4.09 4.02
N LEU A 153 -11.68 2.99 4.77
CA LEU A 153 -10.57 2.05 4.58
C LEU A 153 -10.81 1.08 3.41
N TYR A 154 -12.04 0.58 3.29
CA TYR A 154 -12.42 -0.51 2.39
C TYR A 154 -13.67 -0.14 1.58
N PRO A 155 -13.61 0.92 0.76
CA PRO A 155 -14.72 1.24 -0.12
C PRO A 155 -15.03 0.04 -1.01
N ARG A 156 -16.32 -0.20 -1.26
CA ARG A 156 -16.77 -1.37 -2.00
C ARG A 156 -16.30 -1.31 -3.46
N ILE A 157 -15.45 -2.26 -3.83
CA ILE A 157 -15.05 -2.50 -5.21
C ILE A 157 -15.47 -3.92 -5.62
N HIS A 158 -16.08 -4.06 -6.79
CA HIS A 158 -16.44 -5.36 -7.34
C HIS A 158 -15.46 -5.73 -8.43
N VAL A 159 -14.63 -6.76 -8.21
CA VAL A 159 -13.69 -7.28 -9.20
C VAL A 159 -14.33 -8.51 -9.88
N PRO A 160 -14.77 -8.41 -11.14
CA PRO A 160 -15.37 -9.54 -11.85
C PRO A 160 -14.37 -10.67 -12.08
N VAL A 161 -14.88 -11.88 -12.27
CA VAL A 161 -14.05 -13.05 -12.60
C VAL A 161 -13.30 -12.82 -13.91
N GLY A 162 -12.00 -13.08 -13.92
CA GLY A 162 -11.14 -12.86 -15.08
C GLY A 162 -10.63 -11.42 -15.22
N CYS A 163 -11.00 -10.51 -14.31
CA CYS A 163 -10.38 -9.20 -14.18
C CYS A 163 -9.27 -9.21 -13.12
N SER A 164 -8.49 -8.13 -13.07
CA SER A 164 -7.44 -7.89 -12.09
C SER A 164 -7.45 -6.44 -11.62
N THR A 165 -6.73 -6.14 -10.56
CA THR A 165 -6.62 -4.80 -9.97
C THR A 165 -5.22 -4.25 -10.21
N GLU A 166 -5.17 -3.02 -10.72
CA GLU A 166 -3.94 -2.24 -10.95
C GLU A 166 -4.08 -0.87 -10.30
N LEU A 167 -2.96 -0.16 -10.11
CA LEU A 167 -3.02 1.24 -9.71
C LEU A 167 -3.55 2.09 -10.86
N SER A 168 -4.44 3.03 -10.53
CA SER A 168 -4.87 4.08 -11.46
C SER A 168 -3.75 5.11 -11.67
N PRO A 169 -3.82 5.96 -12.71
CA PRO A 169 -2.90 7.08 -12.87
C PRO A 169 -2.82 7.99 -11.63
N GLU A 170 -3.96 8.20 -10.96
CA GLU A 170 -4.06 9.00 -9.74
C GLU A 170 -3.35 8.33 -8.57
N GLY A 171 -3.50 7.01 -8.43
CA GLY A 171 -2.80 6.20 -7.44
C GLY A 171 -1.28 6.23 -7.65
N ILE A 172 -0.83 6.09 -8.90
CA ILE A 172 0.58 6.18 -9.26
C ILE A 172 1.14 7.55 -8.90
N GLN A 173 0.46 8.63 -9.31
CA GLN A 173 0.91 10.00 -9.03
C GLN A 173 1.04 10.26 -7.52
N PHE A 174 0.06 9.82 -6.73
CA PHE A 174 0.10 9.98 -5.28
C PHE A 174 1.28 9.24 -4.65
N LEU A 175 1.49 7.97 -5.05
CA LEU A 175 2.57 7.16 -4.51
C LEU A 175 3.95 7.70 -4.89
N SER A 176 4.10 8.21 -6.12
CA SER A 176 5.33 8.88 -6.55
C SER A 176 5.62 10.13 -5.73
N ALA A 177 4.63 11.00 -5.55
CA ALA A 177 4.79 12.20 -4.72
C ALA A 177 5.09 11.85 -3.25
N LEU A 178 4.50 10.77 -2.73
CA LEU A 178 4.77 10.31 -1.38
C LEU A 178 6.20 9.76 -1.23
N PHE A 179 6.73 9.08 -2.24
CA PHE A 179 8.13 8.67 -2.25
C PHE A 179 9.05 9.90 -2.21
N GLU A 180 8.85 10.85 -3.13
CA GLU A 180 9.66 12.08 -3.23
C GLU A 180 9.62 12.91 -1.96
N LYS A 181 8.47 12.95 -1.26
CA LYS A 181 8.32 13.61 0.04
C LYS A 181 9.21 13.00 1.13
N HIS A 182 9.45 11.69 1.08
CA HIS A 182 10.18 10.95 2.11
C HIS A 182 11.61 10.59 1.71
N ASP A 183 12.01 10.80 0.46
CA ASP A 183 13.40 10.73 -0.04
C ASP A 183 14.11 12.04 0.33
N GLU A 184 14.45 12.20 1.62
CA GLU A 184 14.94 13.44 2.21
C GLU A 184 16.34 13.79 1.68
N ASP A 185 17.18 12.78 1.45
CA ASP A 185 18.53 12.95 0.91
C ASP A 185 18.61 12.92 -0.63
N LYS A 186 17.48 12.67 -1.30
CA LYS A 186 17.31 12.67 -2.77
C LYS A 186 18.20 11.64 -3.46
N ASP A 187 18.45 10.51 -2.80
CA ASP A 187 19.26 9.41 -3.33
C ASP A 187 18.46 8.42 -4.18
N GLN A 188 17.15 8.68 -4.39
CA GLN A 188 16.20 7.81 -5.10
C GLN A 188 15.98 6.45 -4.44
N CYS A 189 16.25 6.38 -3.14
CA CYS A 189 15.96 5.26 -2.27
C CYS A 189 15.21 5.75 -1.01
N LEU A 190 14.62 4.82 -0.26
CA LEU A 190 14.16 5.10 1.10
C LEU A 190 14.99 4.26 2.06
N SER A 191 15.78 4.95 2.88
CA SER A 191 16.47 4.38 4.02
C SER A 191 15.48 3.81 5.04
N PRO A 192 15.93 2.97 6.00
CA PRO A 192 15.05 2.43 7.03
C PRO A 192 14.35 3.51 7.87
N CYS A 193 14.99 4.66 8.08
CA CYS A 193 14.42 5.78 8.82
C CYS A 193 13.31 6.48 8.02
N GLU A 194 13.57 6.79 6.76
CA GLU A 194 12.59 7.41 5.86
C GLU A 194 11.37 6.51 5.64
N LEU A 195 11.62 5.21 5.44
CA LEU A 195 10.57 4.21 5.29
C LEU A 195 9.70 4.10 6.56
N ALA A 196 10.34 4.10 7.73
CA ALA A 196 9.63 4.10 9.01
C ALA A 196 8.82 5.39 9.20
N ASN A 197 9.33 6.55 8.76
CA ASN A 197 8.60 7.81 8.82
C ASN A 197 7.38 7.79 7.89
N LEU A 198 7.53 7.34 6.64
CA LEU A 198 6.44 7.22 5.65
C LEU A 198 5.29 6.36 6.20
N PHE A 199 5.60 5.18 6.73
CA PHE A 199 4.60 4.25 7.26
C PHE A 199 4.22 4.48 8.73
N SER A 200 4.74 5.54 9.38
CA SER A 200 4.43 5.83 10.79
C SER A 200 2.95 6.11 11.06
N VAL A 201 2.20 6.50 10.03
CA VAL A 201 0.75 6.74 10.09
C VAL A 201 -0.09 5.47 9.89
N CYS A 202 0.54 4.36 9.47
CA CYS A 202 -0.09 3.06 9.28
C CYS A 202 -0.06 2.25 10.59
N PRO A 203 -1.11 1.47 10.90
CA PRO A 203 -1.18 0.67 12.13
C PRO A 203 -0.26 -0.55 12.11
N THR A 204 -0.03 -1.10 10.91
CA THR A 204 0.81 -2.29 10.68
C THR A 204 2.06 -1.84 9.95
N ALA A 205 3.23 -2.33 10.40
CA ALA A 205 4.48 -2.12 9.69
C ALA A 205 4.34 -2.62 8.24
N ALA A 206 4.37 -1.70 7.28
CA ALA A 206 4.44 -2.06 5.87
C ALA A 206 5.89 -2.46 5.51
N LEU A 207 6.06 -3.22 4.43
CA LEU A 207 7.37 -3.61 3.88
C LEU A 207 8.30 -4.30 4.89
N SER A 208 7.93 -5.50 5.32
CA SER A 208 8.84 -6.35 6.10
C SER A 208 10.12 -6.68 5.32
N ARG A 209 11.16 -7.14 6.01
CA ARG A 209 12.42 -7.56 5.37
C ARG A 209 12.20 -8.62 4.28
N GLU A 210 11.23 -9.50 4.47
CA GLU A 210 10.83 -10.50 3.47
C GLU A 210 10.24 -9.83 2.21
N ILE A 211 9.40 -8.80 2.37
CA ILE A 211 8.85 -8.07 1.22
C ILE A 211 9.93 -7.22 0.53
N LEU A 212 10.85 -6.61 1.28
CA LEU A 212 12.03 -5.95 0.71
C LEU A 212 12.91 -6.92 -0.07
N SER A 213 12.80 -8.24 0.18
CA SER A 213 13.49 -9.24 -0.62
C SER A 213 12.84 -9.53 -1.99
N ALA A 214 11.60 -9.07 -2.17
CA ALA A 214 10.79 -9.30 -3.36
C ALA A 214 10.88 -8.17 -4.41
N VAL A 215 11.57 -7.08 -4.08
CA VAL A 215 11.63 -5.86 -4.90
C VAL A 215 13.07 -5.39 -5.05
N GLU A 216 13.27 -4.45 -5.96
CA GLU A 216 14.57 -3.82 -6.20
C GLU A 216 15.02 -3.00 -4.97
N THR A 217 16.27 -3.22 -4.56
CA THR A 217 16.92 -2.49 -3.47
C THR A 217 18.33 -2.09 -3.91
N ASN A 218 18.85 -0.98 -3.39
CA ASN A 218 20.24 -0.59 -3.64
C ASN A 218 21.23 -1.52 -2.90
N GLN A 219 22.53 -1.24 -3.02
CA GLN A 219 23.60 -2.03 -2.40
C GLN A 219 23.56 -2.04 -0.86
N ARG A 220 22.86 -1.08 -0.23
CA ARG A 220 22.65 -1.01 1.23
C ARG A 220 21.38 -1.74 1.68
N GLY A 221 20.62 -2.31 0.75
CA GLY A 221 19.32 -2.94 1.00
C GLY A 221 18.17 -1.95 1.17
N TRP A 222 18.36 -0.68 0.79
CA TRP A 222 17.31 0.34 0.83
C TRP A 222 16.44 0.22 -0.41
N ILE A 223 15.13 0.40 -0.26
CA ILE A 223 14.19 0.24 -1.38
C ILE A 223 14.37 1.39 -2.37
N THR A 224 14.58 1.09 -3.65
CA THR A 224 14.70 2.12 -4.70
C THR A 224 13.31 2.64 -5.06
N TYR A 225 13.22 3.78 -5.76
CA TYR A 225 11.96 4.25 -6.34
C TYR A 225 11.27 3.16 -7.20
N ALA A 226 12.05 2.44 -8.02
CA ALA A 226 11.51 1.35 -8.85
C ALA A 226 11.00 0.19 -7.98
N GLY A 227 11.73 -0.20 -6.94
CA GLY A 227 11.30 -1.23 -5.99
C GLY A 227 10.05 -0.83 -5.20
N TYR A 228 9.95 0.43 -4.80
CA TYR A 228 8.79 0.98 -4.11
C TYR A 228 7.55 0.95 -5.00
N MET A 229 7.66 1.40 -6.26
CA MET A 229 6.54 1.33 -7.21
C MET A 229 6.18 -0.12 -7.56
N ALA A 230 7.16 -1.02 -7.65
CA ALA A 230 6.93 -2.45 -7.86
C ALA A 230 6.16 -3.07 -6.68
N TYR A 231 6.51 -2.74 -5.44
CA TYR A 231 5.77 -3.18 -4.25
C TYR A 231 4.29 -2.79 -4.34
N TRP A 232 3.99 -1.53 -4.64
CA TRP A 232 2.61 -1.06 -4.71
C TRP A 232 1.80 -1.74 -5.83
N ASN A 233 2.42 -2.00 -6.98
CA ASN A 233 1.77 -2.77 -8.05
C ASN A 233 1.52 -4.23 -7.63
N MET A 234 2.48 -4.86 -6.94
CA MET A 234 2.32 -6.21 -6.41
C MET A 234 1.19 -6.29 -5.39
N THR A 235 1.21 -5.46 -4.33
CA THR A 235 0.16 -5.51 -3.29
C THR A 235 -1.22 -5.24 -3.90
N THR A 236 -1.32 -4.33 -4.87
CA THR A 236 -2.59 -4.04 -5.55
C THR A 236 -3.12 -5.23 -6.34
N LEU A 237 -2.25 -6.02 -6.95
CA LEU A 237 -2.65 -7.23 -7.68
C LEU A 237 -3.01 -8.39 -6.74
N ILE A 238 -2.26 -8.60 -5.66
CA ILE A 238 -2.43 -9.77 -4.77
C ILE A 238 -3.46 -9.55 -3.66
N ASN A 239 -3.56 -8.31 -3.14
CA ASN A 239 -4.40 -7.97 -2.00
C ASN A 239 -4.81 -6.48 -2.05
N VAL A 240 -5.78 -6.19 -2.93
CA VAL A 240 -6.30 -4.83 -3.12
C VAL A 240 -6.87 -4.22 -1.83
N SER A 241 -7.44 -5.02 -0.93
CA SER A 241 -7.97 -4.53 0.35
C SER A 241 -6.87 -3.95 1.24
N GLN A 242 -5.71 -4.62 1.32
CA GLN A 242 -4.55 -4.11 2.05
C GLN A 242 -3.99 -2.83 1.40
N THR A 243 -3.96 -2.77 0.07
CA THR A 243 -3.58 -1.54 -0.65
C THR A 243 -4.49 -0.37 -0.29
N MET A 244 -5.82 -0.58 -0.35
CA MET A 244 -6.80 0.47 -0.03
C MET A 244 -6.66 0.95 1.41
N GLU A 245 -6.49 0.03 2.36
CA GLU A 245 -6.25 0.37 3.77
C GLU A 245 -5.00 1.25 3.94
N GLN A 246 -3.86 0.84 3.36
CA GLN A 246 -2.62 1.61 3.47
C GLN A 246 -2.76 2.99 2.80
N LEU A 247 -3.35 3.07 1.60
CA LEU A 247 -3.60 4.36 0.93
C LEU A 247 -4.52 5.28 1.74
N ALA A 248 -5.51 4.71 2.44
CA ALA A 248 -6.38 5.45 3.33
C ALA A 248 -5.56 6.02 4.50
N TYR A 249 -4.74 5.22 5.17
CA TYR A 249 -3.85 5.70 6.24
C TYR A 249 -2.87 6.77 5.75
N LEU A 250 -2.33 6.65 4.54
CA LEU A 250 -1.40 7.61 3.94
C LEU A 250 -2.10 8.90 3.46
N GLY A 251 -3.43 8.94 3.46
CA GLY A 251 -4.19 10.16 3.18
C GLY A 251 -4.60 10.36 1.71
N PHE A 252 -4.57 9.31 0.88
CA PHE A 252 -4.96 9.41 -0.54
C PHE A 252 -6.34 10.04 -0.74
N ALA A 253 -7.35 9.56 -0.01
CA ALA A 253 -8.72 10.05 -0.11
C ALA A 253 -8.87 11.53 0.30
N VAL A 254 -8.01 11.99 1.23
CA VAL A 254 -8.03 13.39 1.72
C VAL A 254 -7.57 14.33 0.62
N GLY A 255 -6.44 14.03 -0.04
CA GLY A 255 -5.91 14.85 -1.13
C GLY A 255 -6.81 14.93 -2.37
N ARG A 256 -7.79 14.04 -2.48
CA ARG A 256 -8.78 14.01 -3.59
C ARG A 256 -10.16 14.53 -3.20
N SER A 257 -10.35 14.93 -1.95
CA SER A 257 -11.62 15.49 -1.51
C SER A 257 -11.80 16.90 -2.04
N THR A 258 -12.89 17.14 -2.78
CA THR A 258 -13.32 18.48 -3.19
C THR A 258 -14.41 19.00 -2.24
N GLN A 259 -14.90 20.22 -2.48
CA GLN A 259 -16.04 20.76 -1.73
C GLN A 259 -17.35 19.98 -2.00
N THR A 260 -17.47 19.32 -3.16
CA THR A 260 -18.70 18.66 -3.61
C THR A 260 -18.62 17.14 -3.62
N ARG A 261 -17.41 16.56 -3.55
CA ARG A 261 -17.18 15.11 -3.57
C ARG A 261 -16.13 14.73 -2.54
N ALA A 262 -16.48 13.83 -1.63
CA ALA A 262 -15.50 13.15 -0.79
C ALA A 262 -14.61 12.27 -1.67
N GLY A 263 -13.29 12.38 -1.50
CA GLY A 263 -12.35 11.50 -2.19
C GLY A 263 -12.50 10.08 -1.67
N SER A 264 -12.27 9.09 -2.53
CA SER A 264 -12.31 7.67 -2.17
C SER A 264 -11.00 7.00 -2.53
N VAL A 265 -10.53 6.08 -1.70
CA VAL A 265 -9.36 5.25 -2.05
C VAL A 265 -9.62 4.32 -3.22
N ALA A 266 -10.89 4.07 -3.57
CA ALA A 266 -11.26 3.35 -4.78
C ALA A 266 -10.79 4.08 -6.06
N ASP A 267 -10.64 5.41 -6.03
CA ASP A 267 -10.14 6.19 -7.16
C ASP A 267 -8.65 5.89 -7.47
N ALA A 268 -7.93 5.25 -6.53
CA ALA A 268 -6.56 4.78 -6.74
C ALA A 268 -6.50 3.43 -7.48
N ILE A 269 -7.63 2.74 -7.66
CA ILE A 269 -7.70 1.37 -8.15
C ILE A 269 -8.36 1.34 -9.52
N LYS A 270 -7.65 0.77 -10.49
CA LYS A 270 -8.16 0.46 -11.83
C LYS A 270 -8.47 -1.03 -11.90
N ILE A 271 -9.71 -1.36 -12.24
CA ILE A 271 -10.10 -2.74 -12.56
C ILE A 271 -9.86 -2.97 -14.06
N THR A 272 -9.09 -3.99 -14.38
CA THR A 272 -8.81 -4.35 -15.77
C THR A 272 -10.05 -4.99 -16.40
N ARG A 273 -10.12 -5.00 -17.74
CA ARG A 273 -11.12 -5.82 -18.43
C ARG A 273 -10.81 -7.31 -18.28
N GLU A 274 -11.76 -8.15 -18.66
CA GLU A 274 -11.62 -9.60 -18.60
C GLU A 274 -10.51 -10.11 -19.53
N ARG A 275 -9.68 -11.02 -19.03
CA ARG A 275 -8.60 -11.67 -19.79
C ARG A 275 -9.07 -12.40 -21.04
N LYS A 276 -10.29 -12.94 -21.03
CA LYS A 276 -10.86 -13.63 -22.20
C LYS A 276 -11.02 -12.68 -23.39
N ILE A 277 -11.37 -11.42 -23.12
CA ILE A 277 -11.48 -10.37 -24.15
C ILE A 277 -10.09 -10.07 -24.70
N ASP A 278 -9.08 -9.88 -23.84
CA ASP A 278 -7.69 -9.67 -24.24
C ASP A 278 -7.17 -10.79 -25.16
N LEU A 279 -7.46 -12.04 -24.82
CA LEU A 279 -7.06 -13.21 -25.61
C LEU A 279 -7.75 -13.29 -26.96
N ASN A 280 -9.04 -12.95 -27.03
CA ASN A 280 -9.80 -12.97 -28.29
C ASN A 280 -9.36 -11.85 -29.23
N GLU A 281 -9.09 -10.65 -28.69
CA GLU A 281 -8.65 -9.48 -29.46
C GLU A 281 -7.14 -9.46 -29.73
N ARG A 282 -6.37 -10.36 -29.11
CA ARG A 282 -4.90 -10.42 -29.19
C ARG A 282 -4.22 -9.10 -28.79
N GLY A 283 -4.76 -8.43 -27.80
CA GLY A 283 -4.26 -7.16 -27.30
C GLY A 283 -4.67 -6.93 -25.86
N THR A 284 -3.79 -6.31 -25.06
CA THR A 284 -4.06 -6.00 -23.66
C THR A 284 -3.51 -4.63 -23.28
N SER A 285 -4.24 -3.91 -22.43
CA SER A 285 -3.80 -2.66 -21.81
C SER A 285 -3.26 -2.86 -20.39
N ARG A 286 -3.18 -4.12 -19.93
CA ARG A 286 -2.64 -4.47 -18.63
C ARG A 286 -1.17 -4.07 -18.53
N ARG A 287 -0.78 -3.71 -17.31
CA ARG A 287 0.57 -3.33 -16.94
C ARG A 287 1.23 -4.36 -16.05
N VAL A 288 0.45 -5.13 -15.29
CA VAL A 288 0.99 -6.12 -14.34
C VAL A 288 0.60 -7.52 -14.80
N PHE A 289 1.60 -8.37 -15.00
CA PHE A 289 1.45 -9.76 -15.44
C PHE A 289 2.02 -10.71 -14.40
N GLN A 290 1.27 -11.75 -14.07
CA GLN A 290 1.69 -12.78 -13.12
C GLN A 290 2.24 -14.00 -13.86
N CYS A 291 3.48 -14.37 -13.53
CA CYS A 291 4.14 -15.58 -13.95
C CYS A 291 4.21 -16.58 -12.79
N LEU A 292 3.68 -17.78 -12.98
CA LEU A 292 3.91 -18.86 -12.02
C LEU A 292 5.24 -19.54 -12.30
N VAL A 293 6.04 -19.72 -11.27
CA VAL A 293 7.32 -20.42 -11.31
C VAL A 293 7.14 -21.79 -10.69
N VAL A 294 7.19 -22.82 -11.54
CA VAL A 294 6.91 -24.21 -11.18
C VAL A 294 8.15 -25.05 -11.44
N GLY A 295 8.48 -25.95 -10.52
CA GLY A 295 9.61 -26.87 -10.68
C GLY A 295 9.82 -27.69 -9.42
N ALA A 296 10.50 -28.82 -9.57
CA ALA A 296 10.80 -29.70 -8.45
C ALA A 296 11.65 -28.99 -7.38
N LYS A 297 11.82 -29.63 -6.23
CA LYS A 297 12.73 -29.14 -5.20
C LYS A 297 14.15 -29.01 -5.78
N ASP A 298 14.84 -27.94 -5.37
CA ASP A 298 16.24 -27.66 -5.73
C ASP A 298 16.51 -27.42 -7.23
N THR A 299 15.49 -27.13 -8.05
CA THR A 299 15.67 -26.75 -9.47
C THR A 299 16.10 -25.29 -9.70
N GLY A 300 16.44 -24.55 -8.64
CA GLY A 300 16.95 -23.17 -8.78
C GLY A 300 15.87 -22.08 -8.92
N LYS A 301 14.60 -22.37 -8.60
CA LYS A 301 13.48 -21.41 -8.65
C LYS A 301 13.77 -20.08 -7.97
N SER A 302 14.26 -20.12 -6.74
CA SER A 302 14.52 -18.90 -5.96
C SER A 302 15.61 -18.03 -6.58
N VAL A 303 16.65 -18.63 -7.17
CA VAL A 303 17.74 -17.89 -7.87
C VAL A 303 17.20 -17.23 -9.14
N PHE A 304 16.41 -17.97 -9.93
CA PHE A 304 15.74 -17.43 -11.11
C PHE A 304 14.84 -16.24 -10.75
N MET A 305 14.04 -16.37 -9.69
CA MET A 305 13.17 -15.29 -9.24
C MET A 305 13.95 -14.07 -8.73
N GLN A 306 14.94 -14.27 -7.87
CA GLN A 306 15.77 -13.19 -7.32
C GLN A 306 16.61 -12.48 -8.38
N SER A 307 16.95 -13.17 -9.48
CA SER A 307 17.65 -12.54 -10.60
C SER A 307 16.85 -11.40 -11.23
N LEU A 308 15.50 -11.44 -11.18
CA LEU A 308 14.63 -10.36 -11.68
C LEU A 308 14.86 -9.02 -10.95
N VAL A 309 15.32 -9.05 -9.70
CA VAL A 309 15.65 -7.86 -8.90
C VAL A 309 17.15 -7.63 -8.78
N GLY A 310 17.94 -8.20 -9.69
CA GLY A 310 19.38 -7.95 -9.78
C GLY A 310 20.22 -8.63 -8.70
N ARG A 311 19.69 -9.67 -8.04
CA ARG A 311 20.39 -10.35 -6.94
C ARG A 311 21.11 -11.61 -7.40
N GLY A 312 22.35 -11.75 -6.93
CA GLY A 312 23.22 -12.86 -7.28
C GLY A 312 22.91 -14.15 -6.53
N LEU A 313 23.64 -15.21 -6.87
CA LEU A 313 23.54 -16.52 -6.20
C LEU A 313 23.76 -16.42 -4.68
N LEU A 314 24.76 -15.64 -4.26
CA LEU A 314 25.08 -15.46 -2.84
C LEU A 314 23.94 -14.76 -2.09
N ASP A 315 23.35 -13.72 -2.68
CA ASP A 315 22.23 -13.00 -2.06
C ASP A 315 21.00 -13.90 -1.92
N ALA A 316 20.71 -14.70 -2.96
CA ALA A 316 19.62 -15.68 -2.96
C ALA A 316 19.82 -16.80 -1.93
N MET A 317 21.07 -17.13 -1.58
CA MET A 317 21.39 -18.10 -0.53
C MET A 317 21.22 -17.51 0.88
N HIS A 318 21.53 -16.22 1.08
CA HIS A 318 21.40 -15.53 2.36
C HIS A 318 19.94 -15.29 2.77
N THR A 319 19.00 -15.25 1.83
CA THR A 319 17.55 -15.19 2.11
C THR A 319 16.99 -16.46 2.78
N GLY A 320 17.73 -17.58 2.73
CA GLY A 320 17.41 -18.80 3.48
C GLY A 320 16.06 -19.45 3.14
N ARG A 321 15.59 -20.39 3.99
CA ARG A 321 14.31 -21.14 3.82
C ARG A 321 13.03 -20.32 4.07
N ARG A 322 13.11 -19.00 4.22
CA ARG A 322 11.97 -18.09 4.40
C ARG A 322 11.94 -17.04 3.29
N HIS A 323 12.00 -17.50 2.05
CA HIS A 323 11.84 -16.63 0.91
C HIS A 323 10.37 -16.19 0.78
N TYR A 324 10.14 -14.91 0.49
CA TYR A 324 8.81 -14.42 0.16
C TYR A 324 8.40 -15.05 -1.18
N PRO A 325 7.18 -15.59 -1.33
CA PRO A 325 6.81 -16.38 -2.51
C PRO A 325 6.64 -15.54 -3.78
N TYR A 326 6.90 -14.23 -3.71
CA TYR A 326 6.76 -13.30 -4.81
C TYR A 326 8.06 -12.55 -5.05
N VAL A 327 8.36 -12.28 -6.32
CA VAL A 327 9.35 -11.29 -6.74
C VAL A 327 8.76 -10.48 -7.88
N ILE A 328 8.94 -9.17 -7.86
CA ILE A 328 8.38 -8.28 -8.87
C ILE A 328 9.40 -7.22 -9.29
N ASN A 329 9.48 -7.01 -10.61
CA ASN A 329 10.18 -5.86 -11.15
C ASN A 329 9.53 -5.39 -12.45
N ARG A 330 9.94 -4.22 -12.91
CA ARG A 330 9.63 -3.74 -14.26
C ARG A 330 10.50 -4.47 -15.29
N VAL A 331 9.93 -4.73 -16.45
CA VAL A 331 10.59 -5.37 -17.59
C VAL A 331 10.22 -4.59 -18.84
N LYS A 332 11.21 -4.31 -19.71
CA LYS A 332 10.96 -3.65 -20.99
C LYS A 332 10.47 -4.67 -22.01
N VAL A 333 9.24 -4.50 -22.50
CA VAL A 333 8.63 -5.34 -23.55
C VAL A 333 8.32 -4.45 -24.74
N LYS A 334 9.08 -4.63 -25.84
CA LYS A 334 9.09 -3.71 -26.98
C LYS A 334 9.50 -2.30 -26.50
N GLU A 335 8.65 -1.29 -26.70
CA GLU A 335 8.91 0.10 -26.28
C GLU A 335 8.20 0.48 -24.97
N GLU A 336 7.54 -0.46 -24.28
CA GLU A 336 6.83 -0.19 -23.04
C GLU A 336 7.42 -0.94 -21.85
N TYR A 337 7.40 -0.30 -20.67
CA TYR A 337 7.67 -0.98 -19.40
C TYR A 337 6.38 -1.63 -18.88
N LYS A 338 6.48 -2.90 -18.48
CA LYS A 338 5.43 -3.67 -17.79
C LYS A 338 6.00 -4.20 -16.48
N TYR A 339 5.15 -4.58 -15.54
CA TYR A 339 5.54 -5.27 -14.32
C TYR A 339 5.35 -6.77 -14.48
N LEU A 340 6.38 -7.53 -14.13
CA LEU A 340 6.35 -8.99 -14.09
C LEU A 340 6.38 -9.43 -12.63
N LEU A 341 5.30 -10.04 -12.16
CA LEU A 341 5.20 -10.65 -10.83
C LEU A 341 5.47 -12.14 -10.96
N LEU A 342 6.64 -12.59 -10.52
CA LEU A 342 6.95 -14.01 -10.38
C LEU A 342 6.37 -14.50 -9.05
N ARG A 343 5.63 -15.61 -9.10
CA ARG A 343 5.13 -16.31 -7.90
C ARG A 343 5.66 -17.74 -7.89
N GLU A 344 6.39 -18.09 -6.84
CA GLU A 344 6.76 -19.48 -6.59
C GLU A 344 5.52 -20.28 -6.21
N VAL A 345 5.35 -21.45 -6.81
CA VAL A 345 4.28 -22.37 -6.46
C VAL A 345 4.87 -23.51 -5.64
N ASP A 346 4.39 -23.66 -4.40
CA ASP A 346 4.75 -24.74 -3.49
C ASP A 346 4.07 -26.06 -3.89
N VAL A 347 4.44 -26.58 -5.06
CA VAL A 347 4.11 -27.95 -5.45
C VAL A 347 5.25 -28.83 -4.94
N LEU A 348 5.06 -29.43 -3.76
CA LEU A 348 6.06 -30.30 -3.15
C LEU A 348 6.07 -31.68 -3.83
N GLN A 349 4.93 -32.10 -4.38
CA GLN A 349 4.75 -33.38 -5.06
C GLN A 349 3.80 -33.25 -6.28
N PRO A 350 3.98 -34.03 -7.36
CA PRO A 350 3.10 -33.98 -8.55
C PRO A 350 1.61 -34.25 -8.28
N GLN A 351 1.32 -34.97 -7.18
CA GLN A 351 -0.04 -35.19 -6.70
C GLN A 351 -0.73 -33.93 -6.16
N ASP A 352 0.03 -32.91 -5.75
CA ASP A 352 -0.53 -31.69 -5.17
C ASP A 352 -1.47 -31.00 -6.17
N VAL A 353 -2.58 -30.49 -5.65
CA VAL A 353 -3.65 -29.89 -6.44
C VAL A 353 -3.41 -28.39 -6.57
N LEU A 354 -3.20 -27.90 -7.80
CA LEU A 354 -3.18 -26.46 -8.05
C LEU A 354 -4.59 -25.90 -7.82
N SER A 355 -4.68 -24.81 -7.07
CA SER A 355 -5.91 -24.07 -6.88
C SER A 355 -6.40 -23.45 -8.19
N SER A 356 -7.69 -23.11 -8.26
CA SER A 356 -8.26 -22.40 -9.42
C SER A 356 -7.55 -21.06 -9.69
N ALA A 357 -7.07 -20.38 -8.65
CA ALA A 357 -6.27 -19.17 -8.76
C ALA A 357 -4.89 -19.40 -9.42
N GLU A 358 -4.28 -20.56 -9.17
CA GLU A 358 -3.00 -20.96 -9.80
C GLU A 358 -3.19 -21.40 -11.25
N THR A 359 -4.35 -21.95 -11.61
CA THR A 359 -4.64 -22.26 -13.03
C THR A 359 -4.91 -21.00 -13.88
N ALA A 360 -5.14 -19.85 -13.25
CA ALA A 360 -5.42 -18.58 -13.90
C ALA A 360 -4.18 -17.68 -14.07
N ALA A 361 -2.99 -18.23 -14.25
CA ALA A 361 -1.78 -17.44 -14.50
C ALA A 361 -1.81 -16.71 -15.85
N ASP A 362 -1.06 -15.61 -15.99
CA ASP A 362 -0.86 -14.97 -17.29
C ASP A 362 0.21 -15.70 -18.13
N VAL A 363 1.17 -16.33 -17.45
CA VAL A 363 2.21 -17.19 -18.03
C VAL A 363 2.71 -18.17 -16.98
N VAL A 364 3.21 -19.33 -17.39
CA VAL A 364 3.83 -20.32 -16.50
C VAL A 364 5.26 -20.63 -16.97
N ALA A 365 6.21 -20.53 -16.05
CA ALA A 365 7.61 -20.91 -16.25
C ALA A 365 7.90 -22.23 -15.51
N PHE A 366 8.20 -23.26 -16.27
CA PHE A 366 8.58 -24.59 -15.76
C PHE A 366 10.09 -24.73 -15.73
N LEU A 367 10.67 -24.84 -14.53
CA LEU A 367 12.11 -24.92 -14.32
C LEU A 367 12.53 -26.35 -14.01
N TYR A 368 13.42 -26.90 -14.82
CA TYR A 368 14.09 -28.17 -14.58
C TYR A 368 15.61 -27.97 -14.47
N ASP A 369 16.28 -28.88 -13.76
CA ASP A 369 17.72 -28.87 -13.52
C ASP A 369 18.37 -29.87 -14.48
N VAL A 370 19.25 -29.39 -15.37
CA VAL A 370 19.88 -30.27 -16.37
C VAL A 370 20.77 -31.34 -15.75
N SER A 371 21.21 -31.15 -14.50
CA SER A 371 22.03 -32.12 -13.76
C SER A 371 21.21 -33.12 -12.93
N ASN A 372 19.88 -32.97 -12.87
CA ASN A 372 18.98 -33.86 -12.16
C ASN A 372 18.06 -34.60 -13.15
N PRO A 373 18.17 -35.93 -13.27
CA PRO A 373 17.45 -36.71 -14.28
C PRO A 373 15.94 -36.75 -14.04
N ASP A 374 15.46 -36.55 -12.80
CA ASP A 374 14.04 -36.65 -12.44
C ASP A 374 13.33 -35.28 -12.48
N SER A 375 14.07 -34.18 -12.68
CA SER A 375 13.53 -32.83 -12.53
C SER A 375 12.58 -32.42 -13.65
N PHE A 376 12.83 -32.85 -14.90
CA PHE A 376 11.96 -32.54 -16.03
C PHE A 376 10.62 -33.29 -15.97
N ALA A 377 10.61 -34.54 -15.49
CA ALA A 377 9.40 -35.34 -15.35
C ALA A 377 8.34 -34.64 -14.49
N PHE A 378 8.78 -33.92 -13.44
CA PHE A 378 7.92 -33.08 -12.62
C PHE A 378 7.22 -31.99 -13.44
N CYS A 379 7.99 -31.24 -14.22
CA CYS A 379 7.45 -30.17 -15.08
C CYS A 379 6.47 -30.72 -16.12
N ALA A 380 6.82 -31.81 -16.80
CA ALA A 380 5.98 -32.45 -17.80
C ALA A 380 4.65 -32.93 -17.19
N THR A 381 4.70 -33.56 -16.01
CA THR A 381 3.51 -34.04 -15.29
C THR A 381 2.56 -32.89 -14.93
N ILE A 382 3.08 -31.79 -14.37
CA ILE A 382 2.25 -30.64 -14.00
C ILE A 382 1.67 -29.94 -15.23
N TYR A 383 2.47 -29.79 -16.30
CA TYR A 383 1.99 -29.25 -17.57
C TYR A 383 0.83 -30.09 -18.12
N GLN A 384 1.00 -31.41 -18.23
CA GLN A 384 -0.03 -32.31 -18.76
C GLN A 384 -1.31 -32.30 -17.93
N LYS A 385 -1.17 -32.22 -16.59
CA LYS A 385 -2.31 -32.24 -15.66
C LYS A 385 -3.14 -30.95 -15.69
N TYR A 386 -2.52 -29.78 -15.82
CA TYR A 386 -3.20 -28.49 -15.60
C TYR A 386 -3.18 -27.52 -16.77
N PHE A 387 -2.16 -27.57 -17.62
CA PHE A 387 -1.92 -26.54 -18.64
C PHE A 387 -2.00 -27.06 -20.08
N TYR A 388 -1.98 -28.37 -20.29
CA TYR A 388 -2.20 -28.98 -21.59
C TYR A 388 -3.55 -28.57 -22.16
N ARG A 389 -3.55 -28.04 -23.39
CA ARG A 389 -4.72 -27.47 -24.10
C ARG A 389 -5.39 -26.29 -23.42
N THR A 390 -4.74 -25.66 -22.44
CA THR A 390 -5.17 -24.36 -21.92
C THR A 390 -4.70 -23.23 -22.84
N ARG A 391 -5.25 -22.02 -22.66
CA ARG A 391 -4.80 -20.82 -23.37
C ARG A 391 -3.62 -20.12 -22.69
N THR A 392 -3.14 -20.65 -21.57
CA THR A 392 -2.08 -20.03 -20.77
C THR A 392 -0.73 -20.33 -21.40
N PRO A 393 0.04 -19.30 -21.82
CA PRO A 393 1.38 -19.48 -22.34
C PRO A 393 2.29 -20.18 -21.32
N CYS A 394 3.03 -21.18 -21.77
CA CYS A 394 3.97 -21.94 -20.96
C CYS A 394 5.36 -21.89 -21.58
N VAL A 395 6.40 -21.75 -20.74
CA VAL A 395 7.80 -21.82 -21.14
C VAL A 395 8.52 -22.87 -20.30
N ILE A 396 9.39 -23.65 -20.94
CA ILE A 396 10.30 -24.58 -20.25
C ILE A 396 11.66 -23.90 -20.12
N ILE A 397 12.23 -23.91 -18.92
CA ILE A 397 13.50 -23.28 -18.59
C ILE A 397 14.45 -24.35 -18.02
N ALA A 398 15.57 -24.53 -18.69
CA ALA A 398 16.69 -25.35 -18.25
C ALA A 398 17.61 -24.52 -17.34
N THR A 399 17.81 -24.98 -16.11
CA THR A 399 18.66 -24.32 -15.10
C THR A 399 19.93 -25.11 -14.83
N LYS A 400 20.94 -24.45 -14.25
CA LYS A 400 22.24 -25.05 -13.90
C LYS A 400 22.96 -25.64 -15.11
N VAL A 401 22.87 -24.96 -16.24
CA VAL A 401 23.36 -25.42 -17.56
C VAL A 401 24.89 -25.50 -17.64
N GLU A 402 25.57 -24.97 -16.64
CA GLU A 402 27.02 -25.05 -16.41
C GLU A 402 27.44 -26.40 -15.82
N ARG A 403 26.49 -27.21 -15.35
CA ARG A 403 26.73 -28.58 -14.86
C ARG A 403 26.64 -29.58 -16.01
N GLU A 404 27.13 -30.79 -15.76
CA GLU A 404 26.99 -31.89 -16.70
C GLU A 404 25.51 -32.20 -16.95
N GLU A 405 25.08 -32.09 -18.22
CA GLU A 405 23.73 -32.37 -18.65
C GLU A 405 23.50 -33.89 -18.66
N VAL A 406 22.51 -34.34 -17.90
CA VAL A 406 22.12 -35.75 -17.80
C VAL A 406 20.85 -36.03 -18.59
N GLU A 407 20.70 -37.27 -19.04
CA GLU A 407 19.47 -37.72 -19.68
C GLU A 407 18.28 -37.58 -18.72
N GLN A 408 17.27 -36.83 -19.16
CA GLN A 408 16.05 -36.61 -18.39
C GLN A 408 15.15 -37.85 -18.50
N ARG A 409 14.73 -38.40 -17.36
CA ARG A 409 13.87 -39.58 -17.27
C ARG A 409 12.43 -39.23 -17.58
N TRP A 410 12.16 -39.05 -18.86
CA TRP A 410 10.83 -38.86 -19.43
C TRP A 410 10.75 -39.62 -20.76
N GLU A 411 9.53 -39.84 -21.28
CA GLU A 411 9.31 -40.58 -22.53
C GLU A 411 10.06 -39.99 -23.73
N VAL A 412 10.29 -38.67 -23.70
CA VAL A 412 10.98 -37.91 -24.74
C VAL A 412 11.86 -36.82 -24.11
N THR A 413 12.84 -36.33 -24.86
CA THR A 413 13.71 -35.22 -24.42
C THR A 413 12.90 -33.93 -24.19
N PRO A 414 13.39 -32.98 -23.37
CA PRO A 414 12.72 -31.70 -23.16
C PRO A 414 12.44 -30.92 -24.46
N GLU A 415 13.34 -30.98 -25.44
CA GLU A 415 13.15 -30.33 -26.74
C GLU A 415 12.05 -31.00 -27.57
N GLU A 416 12.03 -32.34 -27.59
CA GLU A 416 10.98 -33.11 -28.27
C GLU A 416 9.62 -32.92 -27.60
N PHE A 417 9.56 -32.87 -26.25
CA PHE A 417 8.35 -32.56 -25.50
C PHE A 417 7.78 -31.19 -25.91
N CYS A 418 8.63 -30.15 -25.94
CA CYS A 418 8.20 -28.82 -26.37
C CYS A 418 7.66 -28.84 -27.81
N ARG A 419 8.31 -29.57 -28.71
CA ARG A 419 7.87 -29.71 -30.10
C ARG A 419 6.50 -30.39 -30.21
N GLN A 420 6.28 -31.48 -29.47
CA GLN A 420 5.01 -32.23 -29.47
C GLN A 420 3.83 -31.41 -28.91
N HIS A 421 4.13 -30.49 -27.98
CA HIS A 421 3.13 -29.67 -27.30
C HIS A 421 3.06 -28.22 -27.83
N GLU A 422 3.70 -27.92 -28.96
CA GLU A 422 3.75 -26.57 -29.59
C GLU A 422 4.25 -25.47 -28.63
N LEU A 423 5.14 -25.83 -27.71
CA LEU A 423 5.80 -24.91 -26.79
C LEU A 423 7.08 -24.33 -27.42
N PRO A 424 7.53 -23.14 -26.98
CA PRO A 424 8.86 -22.66 -27.31
C PRO A 424 9.94 -23.66 -26.90
N ARG A 425 11.05 -23.69 -27.63
CA ARG A 425 12.22 -24.52 -27.27
C ARG A 425 12.68 -24.20 -25.84
N PRO A 426 13.19 -25.18 -25.08
CA PRO A 426 13.68 -24.94 -23.72
C PRO A 426 14.68 -23.79 -23.68
N ILE A 427 14.39 -22.80 -22.83
CA ILE A 427 15.24 -21.63 -22.62
C ILE A 427 16.34 -22.01 -21.64
N LYS A 428 17.61 -21.75 -21.99
CA LYS A 428 18.73 -21.97 -21.07
C LYS A 428 18.90 -20.74 -20.17
N PHE A 429 18.77 -20.94 -18.86
CA PHE A 429 19.08 -19.93 -17.84
C PHE A 429 20.50 -20.17 -17.33
N THR A 430 21.41 -19.26 -17.67
CA THR A 430 22.84 -19.38 -17.38
C THR A 430 23.25 -18.54 -16.18
N ASP A 431 24.38 -18.88 -15.55
CA ASP A 431 24.99 -18.13 -14.45
C ASP A 431 25.32 -16.68 -14.86
N ALA A 432 25.58 -16.43 -16.15
CA ALA A 432 25.79 -15.08 -16.68
C ALA A 432 24.54 -14.19 -16.61
N GLN A 433 23.35 -14.78 -16.49
CA GLN A 433 22.07 -14.05 -16.37
C GLN A 433 21.65 -13.85 -14.91
N VAL A 434 22.33 -14.50 -13.97
CA VAL A 434 22.03 -14.39 -12.54
C VAL A 434 22.40 -13.00 -12.05
N GLY A 435 21.45 -12.31 -11.43
CA GLY A 435 21.64 -10.96 -10.91
C GLY A 435 21.72 -9.84 -11.96
N LEU A 436 21.41 -10.11 -13.23
CA LEU A 436 21.23 -9.05 -14.23
C LEU A 436 19.79 -8.53 -14.19
N THR A 437 19.64 -7.21 -13.98
CA THR A 437 18.34 -6.54 -14.10
C THR A 437 17.85 -6.57 -15.54
N ALA A 438 16.57 -6.90 -15.73
CA ALA A 438 15.93 -7.09 -17.03
C ALA A 438 15.63 -5.79 -17.80
#